data_AF-A0A0S9KCX3-F1
#
_entry.id   AF-A0A0S9KCX3-F1
#
_cell.length_a   1.000
_cell.length_b   1.000
_cell.length_c   1.000
_cell.angle_alpha   90.00
_cell.angle_beta   90.00
_cell.angle_gamma   90.00
#
_symmetry.space_group_name_H-M   'P 1'
#
loop_
_entity.id
_entity.type
_entity.pdbx_description
1 polymer ?
#
loop_
_entity_poly.entity_id
_entity_poly.type
_entity_poly.pdbx_seq_one_letter_code
_entity_poly.pdbx_strand_id
1 'polypeptide(L)'
;MTDVALPLNKQTLAALERQPSRGPVVGELWGVGRHGDVEALALVTLDLGGMFFLAVPVIPVSGWATPSELILPDDVLGVEGTVVFNAESGIPSQLFLRNLAPVITVAEAEQLRAAMQHDLDLPTPLERGAQEHSAESVLWLDSILEGFRAITLT
;
A
#
# COMPACT_ATOMS: atom_id res chain seq x y z
N MET A 1 21.16 -15.56 -0.74
CA MET A 1 20.07 -14.58 -0.89
C MET A 1 20.72 -13.26 -1.17
N THR A 2 20.50 -12.71 -2.35
CA THR A 2 21.01 -11.39 -2.73
C THR A 2 20.08 -10.38 -2.05
N ASP A 3 20.59 -9.60 -1.09
CA ASP A 3 19.87 -8.45 -0.56
C ASP A 3 19.62 -7.49 -1.74
N VAL A 4 18.41 -7.53 -2.29
CA VAL A 4 17.96 -6.52 -3.22
C VAL A 4 17.78 -5.27 -2.37
N ALA A 5 18.73 -4.33 -2.49
CA ALA A 5 18.58 -3.02 -1.89
C ALA A 5 17.29 -2.41 -2.44
N LEU A 6 16.25 -2.33 -1.61
CA LEU A 6 15.00 -1.68 -1.97
C LEU A 6 15.32 -0.23 -2.32
N PRO A 7 14.74 0.34 -3.40
CA PRO A 7 15.09 1.67 -3.88
C PRO A 7 14.46 2.78 -3.01
N LEU A 8 14.51 2.61 -1.69
CA LEU A 8 13.82 3.47 -0.73
C LEU A 8 14.71 4.63 -0.30
N ASN A 9 14.10 5.77 0.00
CA ASN A 9 14.80 6.91 0.57
C ASN A 9 15.27 6.62 2.01
N LYS A 10 16.18 7.44 2.51
CA LYS A 10 16.77 7.28 3.85
C LYS A 10 15.73 7.34 4.97
N GLN A 11 14.67 8.13 4.83
CA GLN A 11 13.63 8.24 5.87
C GLN A 11 12.81 6.96 5.96
N THR A 12 12.42 6.38 4.83
CA THR A 12 11.70 5.11 4.76
C THR A 12 12.56 3.96 5.30
N LEU A 13 13.85 3.89 4.93
CA LEU A 13 14.77 2.89 5.47
C LEU A 13 14.90 3.01 7.00
N ALA A 14 15.08 4.23 7.51
CA ALA A 14 15.15 4.46 8.96
C ALA A 14 13.82 4.14 9.68
N ALA A 15 12.68 4.24 8.99
CA ALA A 15 11.38 3.87 9.53
C ALA A 15 11.20 2.34 9.61
N LEU A 16 11.74 1.59 8.64
CA LEU A 16 11.74 0.12 8.65
C LEU A 16 12.55 -0.49 9.80
N GLU A 17 13.48 0.27 10.39
CA GLU A 17 14.28 -0.18 11.54
C GLU A 17 13.62 0.11 12.90
N ARG A 18 12.56 0.92 12.94
CA ARG A 18 11.94 1.41 14.19
C ARG A 18 10.64 0.69 14.51
N GLN A 19 10.47 0.30 15.77
CA GLN A 19 9.16 -0.16 16.26
C GLN A 19 8.17 1.01 16.35
N PRO A 20 6.93 0.84 15.91
CA PRO A 20 5.89 1.87 15.98
C PRO A 20 5.46 2.08 17.43
N SER A 21 5.25 3.36 17.80
CA SER A 21 4.79 3.75 19.14
C SER A 21 3.27 3.78 19.29
N ARG A 22 2.53 3.56 18.21
CA ARG A 22 1.07 3.56 18.13
C ARG A 22 0.58 2.58 17.07
N GLY A 23 -0.73 2.34 17.03
CA GLY A 23 -1.35 1.53 16.00
C GLY A 23 -1.47 2.24 14.64
N PRO A 24 -1.94 1.48 13.62
CA PRO A 24 -2.24 2.00 12.29
C PRO A 24 -3.26 3.14 12.33
N VAL A 25 -3.10 4.10 11.41
CA VAL A 25 -4.03 5.21 11.22
C VAL A 25 -4.36 5.30 9.74
N VAL A 26 -5.63 5.59 9.44
CA VAL A 26 -6.12 5.76 8.06
C VAL A 26 -5.32 6.82 7.33
N GLY A 27 -4.93 6.50 6.10
CA GLY A 27 -4.14 7.35 5.22
C GLY A 27 -2.63 7.23 5.38
N GLU A 28 -2.17 6.35 6.27
CA GLU A 28 -0.74 6.08 6.45
C GLU A 28 -0.27 4.84 5.72
N LEU A 29 0.98 4.90 5.27
CA LEU A 29 1.71 3.78 4.72
C LEU A 29 2.45 3.03 5.83
N TRP A 30 2.28 1.71 5.82
CA TRP A 30 2.86 0.81 6.80
C TRP A 30 3.56 -0.36 6.15
N GLY A 31 4.63 -0.83 6.80
CA GLY A 31 5.18 -2.16 6.57
C GLY A 31 4.34 -3.21 7.29
N VAL A 32 3.86 -4.20 6.54
CA VAL A 32 3.07 -5.33 7.05
C VAL A 32 3.84 -6.63 6.92
N GLY A 33 3.65 -7.56 7.85
CA GLY A 33 4.29 -8.88 7.79
C GLY A 33 4.15 -9.67 9.06
N ARG A 34 4.88 -10.79 9.16
CA ARG A 34 4.81 -11.73 10.28
C ARG A 34 6.15 -11.87 10.96
N HIS A 35 6.11 -12.41 12.18
CA HIS A 35 7.30 -12.76 12.96
C HIS A 35 8.32 -11.62 13.19
N GLY A 36 7.89 -10.36 13.02
CA GLY A 36 8.74 -9.18 13.17
C GLY A 36 9.35 -8.67 11.87
N ASP A 37 9.20 -9.40 10.76
CA ASP A 37 9.72 -9.08 9.44
C ASP A 37 8.67 -8.39 8.57
N VAL A 38 9.06 -7.30 7.91
CA VAL A 38 8.20 -6.63 6.92
C VAL A 38 8.25 -7.41 5.61
N GLU A 39 7.10 -7.92 5.18
CA GLU A 39 6.95 -8.72 3.96
C GLU A 39 6.30 -7.91 2.83
N ALA A 40 5.50 -6.89 3.15
CA ALA A 40 4.85 -6.01 2.17
C ALA A 40 4.63 -4.59 2.71
N LEU A 41 4.24 -3.67 1.82
CA LEU A 41 3.78 -2.33 2.19
C LEU A 41 2.27 -2.23 1.98
N ALA A 42 1.58 -1.52 2.87
CA ALA A 42 0.15 -1.33 2.79
C ALA A 42 -0.27 0.08 3.21
N LEU A 43 -1.12 0.71 2.41
CA LEU A 43 -1.78 1.97 2.75
C LEU A 43 -3.08 1.66 3.49
N VAL A 44 -3.23 2.20 4.70
CA VAL A 44 -4.43 2.00 5.52
C VAL A 44 -5.58 2.84 4.95
N THR A 45 -6.71 2.24 4.65
CA THR A 45 -7.87 2.90 4.03
C THR A 45 -9.09 2.97 4.94
N LEU A 46 -9.18 2.12 5.97
CA LEU A 46 -10.26 2.17 6.96
C LEU A 46 -9.84 1.55 8.30
N ASP A 47 -10.34 2.11 9.40
CA ASP A 47 -10.24 1.54 10.74
C ASP A 47 -11.57 0.84 11.10
N LEU A 48 -11.51 -0.44 11.45
CA LEU A 48 -12.64 -1.27 11.87
C LEU A 48 -12.62 -1.55 13.40
N GLY A 49 -12.21 -0.57 14.19
CA GLY A 49 -12.26 -0.62 15.66
C GLY A 49 -10.92 -0.95 16.31
N GLY A 50 -9.81 -0.55 15.70
CA GLY A 50 -8.44 -0.63 16.23
C GLY A 50 -7.82 -2.04 16.22
N MET A 51 -8.63 -3.08 16.03
CA MET A 51 -8.19 -4.48 15.96
C MET A 51 -8.02 -4.96 14.52
N PHE A 52 -8.76 -4.36 13.59
CA PHE A 52 -8.72 -4.69 12.18
C PHE A 52 -8.74 -3.40 11.37
N PHE A 53 -8.02 -3.40 10.26
CA PHE A 53 -7.94 -2.28 9.33
C PHE A 53 -8.19 -2.78 7.92
N LEU A 54 -8.86 -1.99 7.08
CA LEU A 54 -8.76 -2.21 5.64
C LEU A 54 -7.50 -1.49 5.15
N ALA A 55 -6.76 -2.19 4.29
CA ALA A 55 -5.55 -1.66 3.70
C ALA A 55 -5.37 -2.20 2.29
N VAL A 56 -4.71 -1.42 1.45
CA VAL A 56 -4.39 -1.77 0.06
C VAL A 56 -2.89 -1.95 -0.09
N PRO A 57 -2.42 -2.94 -0.86
CA PRO A 57 -0.99 -3.14 -1.05
C PRO A 57 -0.40 -1.98 -1.86
N VAL A 58 0.83 -1.61 -1.48
CA VAL A 58 1.64 -0.63 -2.18
C VAL A 58 2.91 -1.29 -2.67
N ILE A 59 3.17 -1.17 -3.97
CA ILE A 59 4.34 -1.77 -4.61
C ILE A 59 5.31 -0.63 -4.95
N PRO A 60 6.59 -0.67 -4.55
CA PRO A 60 7.56 0.42 -4.76
C PRO A 60 8.08 0.48 -6.21
N VAL A 61 7.15 0.43 -7.17
CA VAL A 61 7.35 0.68 -8.59
C VAL A 61 5.99 1.08 -9.18
N SER A 62 5.97 2.13 -10.00
CA SER A 62 4.78 2.64 -10.70
C SER A 62 4.70 2.19 -12.16
N GLY A 63 5.78 1.65 -12.72
CA GLY A 63 5.95 1.47 -14.16
C GLY A 63 4.87 0.63 -14.83
N TRP A 64 4.14 -0.20 -14.08
CA TRP A 64 3.07 -1.08 -14.54
C TRP A 64 1.67 -0.70 -14.02
N ALA A 65 1.55 0.44 -13.34
CA ALA A 65 0.27 0.94 -12.85
C ALA A 65 -0.64 1.36 -14.01
N THR A 66 -1.87 0.86 -13.96
CA THR A 66 -2.92 1.12 -14.93
C THR A 66 -3.93 2.13 -14.39
N PRO A 67 -4.89 2.62 -15.22
CA PRO A 67 -5.92 3.54 -14.76
C PRO A 67 -6.77 3.05 -13.58
N SER A 68 -6.87 1.72 -13.35
CA SER A 68 -7.53 1.18 -12.17
C SER A 68 -6.69 1.22 -10.90
N GLU A 69 -5.38 1.43 -11.02
CA GLU A 69 -4.47 1.66 -9.89
C GLU A 69 -4.16 3.14 -9.72
N LEU A 70 -3.59 3.46 -8.55
CA LEU A 70 -3.17 4.82 -8.21
C LEU A 70 -1.66 4.88 -8.08
N ILE A 71 -1.11 6.06 -8.32
CA ILE A 71 0.30 6.36 -8.17
C ILE A 71 0.53 6.99 -6.80
N LEU A 72 1.40 6.35 -6.03
CA LEU A 72 2.04 6.97 -4.88
C LEU A 72 3.23 7.80 -5.38
N PRO A 73 3.30 9.10 -5.08
CA PRO A 73 4.42 9.94 -5.49
C PRO A 73 5.74 9.50 -4.83
N ASP A 74 6.85 9.85 -5.49
CA ASP A 74 8.19 9.42 -5.09
C ASP A 74 8.73 10.10 -3.83
N ASP A 75 8.13 11.20 -3.39
CA ASP A 75 8.47 11.90 -2.16
C ASP A 75 8.17 11.07 -0.90
N VAL A 76 7.24 10.12 -0.98
CA VAL A 76 6.89 9.21 0.14
C VAL A 76 7.96 8.14 0.33
N LEU A 77 8.27 7.38 -0.71
CA LEU A 77 9.16 6.20 -0.63
C LEU A 77 10.57 6.45 -1.15
N GLY A 78 10.83 7.53 -1.89
CA GLY A 78 12.03 7.71 -2.71
C GLY A 78 11.91 7.16 -4.12
N VAL A 79 10.81 6.47 -4.41
CA VAL A 79 10.40 5.96 -5.72
C VAL A 79 8.88 6.04 -5.81
N GLU A 80 8.38 6.24 -7.02
CA GLU A 80 6.95 6.12 -7.27
C GLU A 80 6.47 4.69 -6.96
N GLY A 81 5.28 4.60 -6.38
CA GLY A 81 4.64 3.33 -6.05
C GLY A 81 3.31 3.12 -6.75
N THR A 82 2.91 1.87 -6.89
CA THR A 82 1.57 1.49 -7.33
C THR A 82 0.72 1.15 -6.10
N VAL A 83 -0.40 1.85 -5.92
CA VAL A 83 -1.44 1.53 -4.94
C VAL A 83 -2.49 0.66 -5.60
N VAL A 84 -2.55 -0.61 -5.22
CA VAL A 84 -3.41 -1.60 -5.88
C VAL A 84 -4.75 -1.69 -5.15
N PHE A 85 -5.62 -0.72 -5.42
CA PHE A 85 -6.84 -0.55 -4.63
C PHE A 85 -7.82 -1.72 -4.73
N ASN A 86 -7.87 -2.41 -5.88
CA ASN A 86 -8.74 -3.57 -6.09
C ASN A 86 -8.40 -4.77 -5.18
N ALA A 87 -7.25 -4.73 -4.51
CA ALA A 87 -6.77 -5.76 -3.59
C ALA A 87 -6.92 -5.35 -2.12
N GLU A 88 -7.80 -4.38 -1.83
CA GLU A 88 -8.15 -4.00 -0.47
C GLU A 88 -8.50 -5.23 0.37
N SER A 89 -7.82 -5.37 1.50
CA SER A 89 -7.93 -6.53 2.38
C SER A 89 -8.08 -6.09 3.83
N GLY A 90 -8.81 -6.89 4.60
CA GLY A 90 -8.83 -6.77 6.06
C GLY A 90 -7.54 -7.31 6.67
N ILE A 91 -6.87 -6.50 7.48
CA ILE A 91 -5.59 -6.82 8.10
C ILE A 91 -5.73 -6.63 9.62
N PRO A 92 -5.45 -7.67 10.42
CA PRO A 92 -5.36 -7.54 11.87
C PRO A 92 -4.25 -6.55 12.29
N SER A 93 -4.50 -5.79 13.35
CA SER A 93 -3.58 -4.73 13.81
C SER A 93 -2.17 -5.23 14.14
N GLN A 94 -2.03 -6.49 14.60
CA GLN A 94 -0.72 -7.08 14.92
C GLN A 94 0.19 -7.32 13.72
N LEU A 95 -0.33 -7.31 12.49
CA LEU A 95 0.48 -7.49 11.27
C LEU A 95 1.11 -6.17 10.80
N PHE A 96 0.75 -5.03 11.39
CA PHE A 96 1.34 -3.74 11.07
C PHE A 96 2.59 -3.51 11.90
N LEU A 97 3.74 -3.65 11.26
CA LEU A 97 5.01 -3.74 11.96
C LEU A 97 5.81 -2.44 11.94
N ARG A 98 5.65 -1.59 10.92
CA ARG A 98 6.43 -0.35 10.76
C ARG A 98 5.55 0.78 10.23
N ASN A 99 5.56 1.93 10.89
CA ASN A 99 4.93 3.15 10.38
C ASN A 99 5.94 3.86 9.47
N LEU A 100 5.59 4.09 8.21
CA LEU A 100 6.51 4.70 7.24
C LEU A 100 6.24 6.18 7.05
N ALA A 101 5.02 6.53 6.60
CA ALA A 101 4.69 7.90 6.26
C ALA A 101 3.18 8.15 6.23
N PRO A 102 2.72 9.36 6.55
CA PRO A 102 1.40 9.82 6.11
C PRO A 102 1.41 9.99 4.59
N VAL A 103 0.35 9.55 3.93
CA VAL A 103 0.21 9.62 2.46
C VAL A 103 -0.98 10.48 2.06
N ILE A 104 -2.14 10.19 2.66
CA ILE A 104 -3.37 10.93 2.47
C ILE A 104 -4.03 11.19 3.82
N THR A 105 -4.93 12.15 3.86
CA THR A 105 -5.78 12.41 5.02
C THR A 105 -6.92 11.38 5.10
N VAL A 106 -7.58 11.33 6.26
CA VAL A 106 -8.78 10.50 6.46
C VAL A 106 -9.89 10.87 5.46
N ALA A 107 -10.11 12.15 5.22
CA ALA A 107 -11.13 12.63 4.28
C ALA A 107 -10.78 12.22 2.83
N GLU A 108 -9.51 12.28 2.45
CA GLU A 108 -9.05 11.82 1.14
C GLU A 108 -9.17 10.30 0.99
N ALA A 109 -8.95 9.52 2.06
CA ALA A 109 -9.19 8.08 2.04
C ALA A 109 -10.68 7.75 1.82
N GLU A 110 -11.60 8.51 2.43
CA GLU A 110 -13.05 8.38 2.18
C GLU A 110 -13.41 8.71 0.73
N GLN A 111 -12.88 9.81 0.18
CA GLN A 111 -13.06 10.17 -1.23
C GLN A 111 -12.53 9.09 -2.16
N LEU A 112 -11.35 8.55 -1.84
CA LEU A 112 -10.73 7.50 -2.63
C LEU A 112 -11.60 6.24 -2.65
N ARG A 113 -12.12 5.81 -1.49
CA ARG A 113 -13.04 4.67 -1.42
C ARG A 113 -14.29 4.91 -2.26
N ALA A 114 -14.88 6.11 -2.17
CA ALA A 114 -16.08 6.44 -2.94
C ALA A 114 -15.82 6.36 -4.46
N ALA A 115 -14.72 6.94 -4.94
CA ALA A 115 -14.32 6.87 -6.35
C ALA A 115 -14.10 5.41 -6.79
N MET A 116 -13.37 4.63 -6.01
CA MET A 116 -13.03 3.26 -6.40
C MET A 116 -14.19 2.26 -6.32
N GLN A 117 -15.24 2.54 -5.54
CA GLN A 117 -16.41 1.65 -5.40
C GLN A 117 -17.58 2.01 -6.33
N HIS A 118 -17.71 3.28 -6.72
CA HIS A 118 -18.94 3.76 -7.37
C HIS A 118 -18.71 4.44 -8.72
N ASP A 119 -17.60 5.17 -8.90
CA ASP A 119 -17.38 5.97 -10.10
C ASP A 119 -15.87 6.24 -10.29
N LEU A 120 -15.25 5.48 -11.20
CA LEU A 120 -13.83 5.61 -11.49
C LEU A 120 -13.47 6.95 -12.17
N ASP A 121 -14.47 7.69 -12.69
CA ASP A 121 -14.26 9.01 -13.29
C ASP A 121 -14.20 10.13 -12.24
N LEU A 122 -14.52 9.84 -10.98
CA LEU A 122 -14.35 10.80 -9.90
C LEU A 122 -12.86 11.11 -9.66
N PRO A 123 -12.51 12.39 -9.41
CA PRO A 123 -11.17 12.76 -9.01
C PRO A 123 -10.75 12.03 -7.74
N THR A 124 -9.52 11.51 -7.76
CA THR A 124 -8.87 10.86 -6.62
C THR A 124 -7.74 11.75 -6.08
N PRO A 125 -7.42 11.67 -4.77
CA PRO A 125 -6.30 12.41 -4.18
C PRO A 125 -4.93 11.97 -4.69
N LEU A 126 -4.84 10.73 -5.19
CA LEU A 126 -3.68 10.20 -5.89
C LEU A 126 -3.97 10.10 -7.37
N GLU A 127 -2.97 10.35 -8.21
CA GLU A 127 -3.11 10.22 -9.67
C GLU A 127 -3.37 8.75 -10.05
N ARG A 128 -4.04 8.54 -11.18
CA ARG A 128 -4.23 7.20 -11.74
C ARG A 128 -3.01 6.80 -12.56
N GLY A 129 -2.76 5.48 -12.65
CA GLY A 129 -1.75 4.96 -13.56
C GLY A 129 -2.08 5.28 -15.03
N ALA A 130 -1.04 5.34 -15.86
CA ALA A 130 -1.16 5.71 -17.27
C ALA A 130 -1.02 4.52 -18.23
N GLN A 131 -0.68 3.33 -17.74
CA GLN A 131 -0.43 2.16 -18.59
C GLN A 131 -1.68 1.33 -18.83
N GLU A 132 -1.80 0.68 -19.97
CA GLU A 132 -2.82 -0.36 -20.15
C GLU A 132 -2.32 -1.69 -19.58
N HIS A 133 -3.24 -2.57 -19.16
CA HIS A 133 -2.86 -3.93 -18.74
C HIS A 133 -2.21 -4.68 -19.91
N SER A 134 -0.91 -4.98 -19.77
CA SER A 134 -0.22 -5.96 -20.59
C SER A 134 -0.33 -7.34 -19.93
N ALA A 135 -0.16 -8.42 -20.69
CA ALA A 135 -0.17 -9.77 -20.12
C ALA A 135 0.92 -9.95 -19.04
N GLU A 136 2.06 -9.28 -19.21
CA GLU A 136 3.16 -9.32 -18.25
C GLU A 136 2.83 -8.56 -16.96
N SER A 137 2.21 -7.37 -17.07
CA SER A 137 1.84 -6.59 -15.88
C SER A 137 0.75 -7.27 -15.06
N VAL A 138 -0.20 -7.94 -15.71
CA VAL A 138 -1.24 -8.74 -15.02
C VAL A 138 -0.63 -9.91 -14.26
N LEU A 139 0.22 -10.73 -14.91
CA LEU A 139 0.82 -11.91 -14.27
C LEU A 139 1.68 -11.55 -13.05
N TRP A 140 2.40 -10.45 -13.14
CA TRP A 140 3.18 -9.95 -12.01
C TRP A 140 2.31 -9.39 -10.89
N LEU A 141 1.27 -8.63 -11.24
CA LEU A 141 0.34 -8.11 -10.26
C LEU A 141 -0.29 -9.28 -9.49
N ASP A 142 -0.78 -10.30 -10.21
CA ASP A 142 -1.32 -11.52 -9.62
C ASP A 142 -0.33 -12.18 -8.66
N SER A 143 0.94 -12.34 -9.06
CA SER A 143 1.98 -12.91 -8.21
C SER A 143 2.23 -12.09 -6.94
N ILE A 144 2.21 -10.76 -7.01
CA ILE A 144 2.37 -9.90 -5.83
C ILE A 144 1.15 -9.99 -4.93
N LEU A 145 -0.05 -9.98 -5.51
CA LEU A 145 -1.31 -10.04 -4.77
C LEU A 145 -1.50 -11.38 -4.06
N GLU A 146 -1.06 -12.49 -4.66
CA GLU A 146 -1.01 -13.78 -3.98
C GLU A 146 -0.13 -13.74 -2.73
N GLY A 147 1.06 -13.14 -2.84
CA GLY A 147 1.96 -12.95 -1.69
C GLY A 147 1.32 -12.09 -0.59
N PHE A 148 0.68 -10.97 -0.97
CA PHE A 148 -0.01 -10.10 -0.02
C PHE A 148 -1.16 -10.82 0.69
N ARG A 149 -2.00 -11.55 -0.05
CA ARG A 149 -3.12 -12.32 0.53
C ARG A 149 -2.64 -13.43 1.47
N ALA A 150 -1.50 -14.05 1.17
CA ALA A 150 -0.91 -15.05 2.04
C ALA A 150 -0.45 -14.47 3.40
N ILE A 151 -0.19 -13.17 3.49
CA ILE A 151 0.12 -12.47 4.75
C ILE A 151 -1.16 -12.22 5.56
N THR A 152 -2.25 -11.83 4.89
CA THR A 152 -3.45 -11.26 5.55
C THR A 152 -4.53 -12.28 5.94
N LEU A 153 -4.52 -13.48 5.36
CA LEU A 153 -5.58 -14.50 5.54
C LEU A 153 -5.31 -15.59 6.61
N THR A 154 -4.21 -15.48 7.37
CA THR A 154 -3.85 -16.44 8.44
C THR A 154 -4.09 -15.89 9.84
#